data_AF-A0A817MPF9-F1
#
_entry.id   AF-A0A817MPF9-F1
#
_cell.length_a   1.000
_cell.length_b   1.000
_cell.length_c   1.000
_cell.angle_alpha   90.00
_cell.angle_beta   90.00
_cell.angle_gamma   90.00
#
_symmetry.space_group_name_H-M   'P 1'
#
loop_
_entity.id
_entity.type
_entity.pdbx_description
1 polymer ?
#
loop_
_entity_poly.entity_id
_entity_poly.type
_entity_poly.pdbx_seq_one_letter_code
_entity_poly.pdbx_strand_id
1 'polypeptide(L)'
;MQTLRFLPWIRRSYANLHVNRFVSNTTKPNKEIIEQVRPTSEESITARKDRPRLEEEGLEYEYKDELDVLRRKERLTVDSTNTQYMTIVFNGEFDRDILTYPELLTKTESTQMNTLCERLKKFTDSIDRNKIERDNHIDKDIYKEMCKLKLHGLIIPEEFNGLSLNSQLSVRMFEELAVSPTITTQLLAHTEYGVRSLLVYGTDEQQRYYLPEMSIGNMIATACITEAKSGSDIRNIETTATVSDTDPSTYIINGKKMWVTNGLNANVFLVYCKTKERHTSDDYDDRFSFFLVHRDMPGVTISPPISTLGLRGLGLTHIEFKDVKVNAVHHLIGQLGEGLNILRNLHGYVRTTLSG
;
A
#
# COMPACT_ATOMS: atom_id res chain seq x y z
N MET A 1 41.20 53.36 10.61
CA MET A 1 40.09 54.07 9.92
C MET A 1 39.63 53.13 8.81
N GLN A 2 38.47 52.49 8.75
CA GLN A 2 37.14 52.57 9.40
C GLN A 2 36.66 51.10 9.62
N THR A 3 36.48 50.60 10.86
CA THR A 3 35.18 50.41 11.58
C THR A 3 34.14 49.54 10.84
N LEU A 4 33.99 48.26 11.20
CA LEU A 4 33.03 47.69 12.18
C LEU A 4 31.55 47.91 11.86
N ARG A 5 30.78 46.82 11.74
CA ARG A 5 29.47 46.62 12.39
C ARG A 5 29.01 45.15 12.33
N PHE A 6 29.17 44.47 13.46
CA PHE A 6 28.41 43.28 13.87
C PHE A 6 27.12 43.72 14.58
N LEU A 7 26.16 42.77 14.72
CA LEU A 7 25.02 42.65 15.68
C LEU A 7 23.62 42.55 14.99
N PRO A 8 22.55 42.05 15.66
CA PRO A 8 22.40 40.80 16.45
C PRO A 8 20.98 40.17 16.37
N TRP A 9 20.79 38.89 16.00
CA TRP A 9 19.49 38.21 16.25
C TRP A 9 19.54 36.68 16.46
N ILE A 10 20.58 36.16 17.12
CA ILE A 10 20.55 34.78 17.63
C ILE A 10 21.14 34.76 19.03
N ARG A 11 20.34 35.13 20.04
CA ARG A 11 20.52 34.79 21.47
C ARG A 11 19.30 35.25 22.29
N ARG A 12 18.38 34.31 22.50
CA ARG A 12 17.17 34.24 23.38
C ARG A 12 16.10 33.54 22.55
N SER A 13 15.83 32.23 22.68
CA SER A 13 15.38 31.59 23.91
C SER A 13 15.68 30.08 23.89
N TYR A 14 16.80 29.69 24.47
CA TYR A 14 16.97 28.38 25.10
C TYR A 14 16.99 28.64 26.60
N ALA A 15 15.80 28.66 27.22
CA ALA A 15 15.60 28.61 28.66
C ALA A 15 14.09 28.52 28.90
N ASN A 16 13.56 27.30 28.89
CA ASN A 16 12.50 26.80 29.78
C ASN A 16 12.09 25.40 29.31
N LEU A 17 12.88 24.42 29.76
CA LEU A 17 12.43 23.05 29.92
C LEU A 17 11.32 23.04 30.97
N HIS A 18 10.12 22.62 30.58
CA HIS A 18 9.23 21.90 31.49
C HIS A 18 8.78 20.61 30.81
N VAL A 19 9.35 19.51 31.31
CA VAL A 19 8.96 18.13 31.05
C VAL A 19 7.55 17.93 31.63
N ASN A 20 6.53 17.91 30.78
CA ASN A 20 5.23 17.40 31.16
C ASN A 20 5.13 15.92 30.75
N ARG A 21 5.25 15.06 31.76
CA ARG A 21 4.85 13.65 31.71
C ARG A 21 3.39 13.57 31.25
N PHE A 22 3.14 13.00 30.08
CA PHE A 22 1.81 12.52 29.73
C PHE A 22 1.51 11.28 30.56
N VAL A 23 0.63 11.46 31.57
CA VAL A 23 -0.02 10.38 32.29
C VAL A 23 -1.10 9.81 31.39
N SER A 24 -1.03 8.50 31.14
CA SER A 24 -2.06 7.72 30.47
C SER A 24 -3.34 7.69 31.31
N ASN A 25 -4.32 8.52 30.99
CA ASN A 25 -5.70 8.33 31.45
C ASN A 25 -6.43 7.44 30.45
N THR A 26 -6.50 6.16 30.79
CA THR A 26 -7.40 5.19 30.15
C THR A 26 -8.80 5.36 30.72
N THR A 27 -9.67 6.06 30.01
CA THR A 27 -11.12 6.00 30.25
C THR A 27 -11.67 4.71 29.67
N LYS A 28 -12.10 3.80 30.55
CA LYS A 28 -12.84 2.58 30.20
C LYS A 28 -14.17 2.96 29.50
N PRO A 29 -14.60 2.25 28.44
CA PRO A 29 -15.97 2.39 27.96
C PRO A 29 -16.94 1.68 28.91
N ASN A 30 -17.99 2.41 29.30
CA ASN A 30 -19.12 1.96 30.10
C ASN A 30 -19.82 0.77 29.43
N LYS A 31 -19.90 -0.34 30.15
CA LYS A 31 -20.88 -1.41 29.91
C LYS A 31 -22.16 -1.01 30.62
N GLU A 32 -23.15 -0.53 29.89
CA GLU A 32 -24.57 -0.57 30.27
C GLU A 32 -25.39 -0.03 29.09
N ILE A 33 -26.58 -0.59 28.90
CA ILE A 33 -27.53 -0.41 27.78
C ILE A 33 -27.27 -1.36 26.60
N ILE A 34 -27.38 -2.67 26.87
CA ILE A 34 -28.00 -3.62 25.94
C ILE A 34 -29.19 -4.21 26.68
N GLU A 35 -30.39 -3.69 26.43
CA GLU A 35 -31.63 -4.46 26.58
C GLU A 35 -32.79 -3.70 25.91
N GLN A 36 -33.59 -4.47 25.15
CA GLN A 36 -34.90 -4.10 24.57
C GLN A 36 -34.78 -3.15 23.36
N VAL A 37 -34.97 -3.60 22.11
CA VAL A 37 -36.28 -3.91 21.51
C VAL A 37 -36.12 -4.99 20.42
N ARG A 38 -36.92 -6.07 20.50
CA ARG A 38 -37.12 -7.05 19.42
C ARG A 38 -38.07 -6.48 18.35
N PRO A 39 -37.89 -6.83 17.06
CA PRO A 39 -38.78 -6.37 15.98
C PRO A 39 -40.07 -7.18 15.93
N THR A 40 -41.18 -6.51 15.60
CA THR A 40 -42.46 -7.10 15.23
C THR A 40 -42.67 -7.09 13.72
N SER A 41 -43.43 -8.09 13.26
CA SER A 41 -44.05 -8.30 11.94
C SER A 41 -43.18 -8.79 10.77
N GLU A 42 -43.46 -10.04 10.42
CA GLU A 42 -43.33 -10.66 9.09
C GLU A 42 -44.21 -9.91 8.07
N GLU A 43 -43.73 -9.72 6.83
CA GLU A 43 -44.40 -10.25 5.62
C GLU A 43 -43.61 -9.96 4.32
N SER A 44 -43.23 -11.07 3.67
CA SER A 44 -43.01 -11.27 2.23
C SER A 44 -41.89 -10.50 1.50
N ILE A 45 -40.93 -11.24 0.94
CA ILE A 45 -40.90 -11.57 -0.50
C ILE A 45 -39.95 -12.76 -0.72
N THR A 46 -40.53 -13.79 -1.30
CA THR A 46 -39.95 -15.03 -1.80
C THR A 46 -39.03 -14.81 -3.00
N ALA A 47 -37.91 -15.53 -3.06
CA ALA A 47 -37.39 -16.30 -4.20
C ALA A 47 -35.86 -16.18 -4.42
N ARG A 48 -35.12 -17.16 -3.91
CA ARG A 48 -34.03 -17.91 -4.59
C ARG A 48 -33.58 -19.04 -3.66
N LYS A 49 -34.34 -20.14 -3.68
CA LYS A 49 -33.95 -21.43 -3.10
C LYS A 49 -32.94 -22.06 -4.06
N ASP A 50 -31.69 -22.23 -3.60
CA ASP A 50 -30.80 -23.36 -3.88
C ASP A 50 -29.40 -23.05 -3.34
N ARG A 51 -29.22 -23.21 -2.03
CA ARG A 51 -27.95 -23.60 -1.39
C ARG A 51 -28.27 -24.40 -0.12
N PRO A 52 -27.60 -25.53 0.16
CA PRO A 52 -27.87 -26.32 1.35
C PRO A 52 -27.47 -25.54 2.62
N ARG A 53 -28.40 -25.52 3.59
CA ARG A 53 -28.18 -25.06 4.97
C ARG A 53 -27.43 -26.18 5.70
N LEU A 54 -26.26 -25.87 6.24
CA LEU A 54 -25.57 -26.78 7.16
C LEU A 54 -26.22 -26.64 8.53
N GLU A 55 -26.70 -27.76 9.06
CA GLU A 55 -27.24 -27.89 10.41
C GLU A 55 -26.10 -27.82 11.43
N GLU A 56 -26.32 -27.07 12.51
CA GLU A 56 -25.43 -27.00 13.67
C GLU A 56 -25.52 -28.30 14.48
N GLU A 57 -24.53 -29.16 14.36
CA GLU A 57 -24.26 -30.19 15.37
C GLU A 57 -23.01 -29.81 16.16
N GLY A 58 -23.18 -29.75 17.49
CA GLY A 58 -22.21 -29.26 18.44
C GLY A 58 -20.99 -30.17 18.57
N LEU A 59 -19.82 -29.54 18.54
CA LEU A 59 -18.58 -30.06 19.08
C LEU A 59 -17.89 -28.91 19.80
N GLU A 60 -18.03 -28.87 21.14
CA GLU A 60 -17.15 -28.09 22.00
C GLU A 60 -15.73 -28.66 21.88
N TYR A 61 -14.85 -27.92 21.19
CA TYR A 61 -13.40 -28.14 21.24
C TYR A 61 -12.74 -26.95 21.92
N GLU A 62 -11.96 -27.23 22.96
CA GLU A 62 -11.17 -26.28 23.74
C GLU A 62 -10.16 -25.53 22.84
N TYR A 63 -10.55 -24.35 22.34
CA TYR A 63 -9.69 -23.44 21.58
C TYR A 63 -9.30 -22.22 22.43
N LYS A 64 -8.56 -22.43 23.52
CA LYS A 64 -8.04 -21.30 24.33
C LYS A 64 -6.52 -21.20 24.39
N ASP A 65 -5.77 -22.27 24.15
CA ASP A 65 -4.31 -22.21 24.33
C ASP A 65 -3.49 -22.15 23.01
N GLU A 66 -4.09 -22.38 21.84
CA GLU A 66 -3.37 -22.27 20.55
C GLU A 66 -3.51 -20.91 19.85
N LEU A 67 -4.51 -20.10 20.23
CA LEU A 67 -4.71 -18.75 19.66
C LEU A 67 -3.74 -17.70 20.22
N ASP A 68 -3.15 -17.94 21.39
CA ASP A 68 -2.12 -17.04 21.94
C ASP A 68 -0.74 -17.26 21.30
N VAL A 69 -0.50 -18.43 20.68
CA VAL A 69 0.73 -18.71 19.92
C VAL A 69 0.68 -18.05 18.53
N LEU A 70 -0.50 -17.95 17.91
CA LEU A 70 -0.72 -17.25 16.64
C LEU A 70 -0.89 -15.72 16.78
N ARG A 71 -0.98 -15.20 18.01
CA ARG A 71 -1.01 -13.75 18.30
C ARG A 71 0.37 -13.10 18.41
N ARG A 72 1.45 -13.85 18.16
CA ARG A 72 2.71 -13.25 17.69
C ARG A 72 2.54 -12.80 16.22
N LYS A 73 1.66 -11.81 16.02
CA LYS A 73 2.05 -10.68 15.19
C LYS A 73 3.37 -10.23 15.81
N GLU A 74 4.48 -10.41 15.12
CA GLU A 74 5.53 -9.40 15.18
C GLU A 74 4.86 -8.09 14.75
N ARG A 75 4.15 -7.46 15.69
CA ARG A 75 4.24 -6.03 15.81
C ARG A 75 5.74 -5.84 15.89
N LEU A 76 6.33 -5.35 14.80
CA LEU A 76 7.56 -4.60 14.84
C LEU A 76 7.32 -3.56 15.93
N THR A 77 7.67 -3.92 17.16
CA THR A 77 7.90 -2.96 18.22
C THR A 77 9.08 -2.21 17.69
N VAL A 78 8.80 -1.08 17.04
CA VAL A 78 9.82 -0.08 16.76
C VAL A 78 10.36 0.25 18.12
N ASP A 79 11.49 -0.34 18.46
CA ASP A 79 12.18 -0.01 19.67
C ASP A 79 12.43 1.49 19.58
N SER A 80 11.87 2.25 20.52
CA SER A 80 11.95 3.72 20.54
C SER A 80 13.39 4.23 20.70
N THR A 81 14.35 3.32 20.81
CA THR A 81 15.79 3.53 20.87
C THR A 81 16.48 3.47 19.51
N ASN A 82 15.81 3.01 18.44
CA ASN A 82 16.44 2.80 17.14
C ASN A 82 16.61 4.14 16.39
N THR A 83 17.60 4.92 16.83
CA THR A 83 17.95 6.19 16.21
C THR A 83 18.49 5.89 14.81
N GLN A 84 17.80 6.37 13.78
CA GLN A 84 18.24 6.22 12.39
C GLN A 84 19.68 6.72 12.24
N TYR A 85 20.57 5.91 11.66
CA TYR A 85 22.00 6.21 11.56
C TYR A 85 22.30 7.63 11.02
N MET A 86 21.58 8.05 9.98
CA MET A 86 21.75 9.39 9.43
C MET A 86 21.45 10.50 10.46
N THR A 87 20.44 10.33 11.31
CA THR A 87 20.13 11.28 12.40
C THR A 87 21.28 11.41 13.39
N ILE A 88 21.96 10.29 13.71
CA ILE A 88 23.14 10.26 14.58
C ILE A 88 24.28 11.09 13.95
N VAL A 89 24.54 10.88 12.66
CA VAL A 89 25.55 11.63 11.90
C VAL A 89 25.25 13.13 11.86
N PHE A 90 23.99 13.52 11.66
CA PHE A 90 23.57 14.94 11.70
C PHE A 90 23.76 15.59 13.08
N ASN A 91 23.73 14.79 14.15
CA ASN A 91 24.02 15.25 15.51
C ASN A 91 25.53 15.27 15.83
N GLY A 92 26.39 14.92 14.87
CA GLY A 92 27.84 14.88 15.03
C GLY A 92 28.35 13.62 15.74
N GLU A 93 27.49 12.62 15.91
CA GLU A 93 27.83 11.33 16.49
C GLU A 93 28.10 10.29 15.38
N PHE A 94 28.87 9.25 15.70
CA PHE A 94 29.15 8.17 14.75
C PHE A 94 28.94 6.83 15.43
N ASP A 95 27.91 6.11 15.01
CA ASP A 95 27.67 4.74 15.41
C ASP A 95 28.50 3.79 14.54
N ARG A 96 29.31 2.93 15.16
CA ARG A 96 30.17 1.97 14.46
C ARG A 96 29.43 0.71 14.07
N ASP A 97 28.25 0.45 14.62
CA ASP A 97 27.47 -0.76 14.33
C ASP A 97 27.09 -0.83 12.85
N ILE A 98 26.95 0.32 12.17
CA ILE A 98 26.73 0.41 10.72
C ILE A 98 27.84 -0.23 9.87
N LEU A 99 29.06 -0.35 10.42
CA LEU A 99 30.20 -0.92 9.70
C LEU A 99 30.11 -2.45 9.60
N THR A 100 29.23 -3.06 10.39
CA THR A 100 28.94 -4.50 10.28
C THR A 100 27.75 -4.67 9.35
N TYR A 101 27.99 -5.32 8.21
CA TYR A 101 26.92 -5.60 7.26
C TYR A 101 25.90 -6.56 7.88
N PRO A 102 24.60 -6.25 7.85
CA PRO A 102 23.60 -7.10 8.47
C PRO A 102 23.39 -8.38 7.64
N GLU A 103 23.80 -9.52 8.19
CA GLU A 103 23.44 -10.85 7.67
C GLU A 103 22.13 -11.32 8.32
N LEU A 104 21.00 -10.99 7.71
CA LEU A 104 19.67 -11.29 8.28
C LEU A 104 19.13 -12.66 7.87
N LEU A 105 19.64 -13.25 6.79
CA LEU A 105 19.16 -14.54 6.28
C LEU A 105 19.93 -15.70 6.90
N THR A 106 19.20 -16.76 7.24
CA THR A 106 19.80 -18.05 7.54
C THR A 106 20.41 -18.66 6.27
N LYS A 107 21.30 -19.66 6.45
CA LYS A 107 21.88 -20.41 5.32
C LYS A 107 20.80 -21.13 4.50
N THR A 108 19.76 -21.61 5.15
CA THR A 108 18.63 -22.29 4.51
C THR A 108 17.85 -21.33 3.62
N GLU A 109 17.46 -20.17 4.14
CA GLU A 109 16.76 -19.13 3.38
C GLU A 109 17.61 -18.64 2.20
N SER A 110 18.92 -18.45 2.40
CA SER A 110 19.84 -18.07 1.33
C SER A 110 19.90 -19.11 0.20
N THR A 111 19.89 -20.40 0.56
CA THR A 111 19.92 -21.50 -0.41
C THR A 111 18.60 -21.60 -1.19
N GLN A 112 17.47 -21.46 -0.50
CA GLN A 112 16.14 -21.41 -1.11
C GLN A 112 16.01 -20.22 -2.06
N MET A 113 16.50 -19.05 -1.65
CA MET A 113 16.53 -17.83 -2.44
C MET A 113 17.37 -18.02 -3.72
N ASN A 114 18.57 -18.58 -3.60
CA ASN A 114 19.42 -18.85 -4.77
C ASN A 114 18.74 -19.80 -5.77
N THR A 115 18.05 -20.83 -5.28
CA THR A 115 17.27 -21.74 -6.14
C THR A 115 16.14 -21.00 -6.87
N LEU A 116 15.47 -20.07 -6.20
CA LEU A 116 14.45 -19.23 -6.81
C LEU A 116 15.04 -18.28 -7.86
N CYS A 117 16.18 -17.64 -7.57
CA CYS A 117 16.92 -16.82 -8.53
C CYS A 117 17.32 -17.60 -9.78
N GLU A 118 17.81 -18.84 -9.65
CA GLU A 118 18.19 -19.66 -10.81
C GLU A 118 17.01 -19.98 -11.71
N ARG A 119 15.84 -20.27 -11.12
CA ARG A 119 14.58 -20.46 -11.88
C ARG A 119 14.17 -19.18 -12.57
N LEU A 120 14.26 -18.05 -11.86
CA LEU A 120 13.91 -16.74 -12.40
C LEU A 120 14.84 -16.34 -13.55
N LYS A 121 16.14 -16.61 -13.43
CA LYS A 121 17.13 -16.33 -14.47
C LYS A 121 16.81 -17.02 -15.79
N LYS A 122 16.39 -18.29 -15.75
CA LYS A 122 15.94 -19.00 -16.96
C LYS A 122 14.75 -18.31 -17.62
N PHE A 123 13.82 -17.78 -16.82
CA PHE A 123 12.70 -16.99 -17.33
C PHE A 123 13.18 -15.65 -17.90
N THR A 124 14.01 -14.91 -17.19
CA THR A 124 14.45 -13.58 -17.64
C THR A 124 15.35 -13.64 -18.88
N ASP A 125 16.16 -14.68 -19.03
CA ASP A 125 16.96 -14.96 -20.23
C ASP A 125 16.06 -15.23 -21.46
N SER A 126 14.83 -15.71 -21.26
CA SER A 126 13.88 -15.98 -22.34
C SER A 126 13.14 -14.74 -22.86
N ILE A 127 13.25 -13.60 -22.16
CA ILE A 127 12.48 -12.38 -22.47
C ILE A 127 13.18 -11.57 -23.56
N ASP A 128 12.52 -11.40 -24.71
CA ASP A 128 12.94 -10.40 -25.70
C ASP A 128 12.50 -9.00 -25.26
N ARG A 129 13.38 -8.34 -24.51
CA ARG A 129 13.20 -6.98 -23.99
C ARG A 129 13.03 -5.95 -25.10
N ASN A 130 13.73 -6.13 -26.21
CA ASN A 130 13.62 -5.21 -27.34
C ASN A 130 12.26 -5.35 -28.03
N LYS A 131 11.69 -6.55 -28.05
CA LYS A 131 10.31 -6.76 -28.52
C LYS A 131 9.30 -6.03 -27.64
N ILE A 132 9.42 -6.11 -26.32
CA ILE A 132 8.53 -5.39 -25.39
C ILE A 132 8.57 -3.88 -25.66
N GLU A 133 9.76 -3.32 -25.88
CA GLU A 133 9.91 -1.89 -26.17
C GLU A 133 9.38 -1.50 -27.56
N ARG A 134 9.58 -2.34 -28.58
CA ARG A 134 9.07 -2.09 -29.94
C ARG A 134 7.55 -2.18 -30.00
N ASP A 135 6.97 -3.20 -29.37
CA ASP A 135 5.54 -3.52 -29.46
C ASP A 135 4.70 -2.73 -28.45
N ASN A 136 5.34 -2.05 -27.50
CA ASN A 136 4.73 -1.29 -26.41
C ASN A 136 3.78 -2.14 -25.53
N HIS A 137 4.02 -3.44 -25.41
CA HIS A 137 3.33 -4.31 -24.47
C HIS A 137 4.15 -5.55 -24.09
N ILE A 138 3.75 -6.22 -23.01
CA ILE A 138 4.25 -7.54 -22.65
C ILE A 138 3.37 -8.59 -23.30
N ASP A 139 3.97 -9.61 -23.89
CA ASP A 139 3.23 -10.70 -24.52
C ASP A 139 2.46 -11.53 -23.49
N LYS A 140 1.29 -12.03 -23.91
CA LYS A 140 0.43 -12.87 -23.05
C LYS A 140 1.15 -14.11 -22.51
N ASP A 141 2.06 -14.69 -23.29
CA ASP A 141 2.78 -15.89 -22.86
C ASP A 141 3.85 -15.57 -21.81
N ILE A 142 4.53 -14.43 -21.92
CA ILE A 142 5.42 -13.92 -20.87
C ILE A 142 4.61 -13.68 -19.59
N TYR A 143 3.44 -13.02 -19.70
CA TYR A 143 2.57 -12.76 -18.55
C TYR A 143 2.08 -14.06 -17.87
N LYS A 144 1.69 -15.07 -18.64
CA LYS A 144 1.30 -16.39 -18.10
C LYS A 144 2.46 -17.04 -17.34
N GLU A 145 3.68 -16.98 -17.87
CA GLU A 145 4.86 -17.50 -17.16
C GLU A 145 5.14 -16.72 -15.86
N MET A 146 4.98 -15.38 -15.86
CA MET A 146 5.06 -14.58 -14.63
C MET A 146 4.05 -15.04 -13.58
N CYS A 147 2.81 -15.36 -13.98
CA CYS A 147 1.78 -15.89 -13.10
C CYS A 147 2.12 -17.28 -12.57
N LYS A 148 2.63 -18.19 -13.42
CA LYS A 148 3.09 -19.53 -12.99
C LYS A 148 4.25 -19.46 -11.98
N LEU A 149 5.12 -18.49 -12.14
CA LEU A 149 6.24 -18.21 -11.22
C LEU A 149 5.82 -17.43 -9.96
N LYS A 150 4.52 -17.08 -9.83
CA LYS A 150 3.96 -16.29 -8.72
C LYS A 150 4.63 -14.92 -8.52
N LEU A 151 5.08 -14.29 -9.60
CA LEU A 151 5.78 -13.00 -9.51
C LEU A 151 4.90 -11.84 -9.05
N HIS A 152 3.57 -11.98 -9.12
CA HIS A 152 2.63 -11.01 -8.56
C HIS A 152 2.38 -11.22 -7.06
N GLY A 153 2.75 -12.39 -6.52
CA GLY A 153 2.52 -12.78 -5.13
C GLY A 153 3.76 -12.77 -4.25
N LEU A 154 4.82 -12.03 -4.60
CA LEU A 154 6.12 -12.10 -3.91
C LEU A 154 5.99 -11.90 -2.39
N ILE A 155 5.36 -10.81 -1.96
CA ILE A 155 5.22 -10.48 -0.53
C ILE A 155 3.86 -10.91 0.05
N ILE A 156 3.02 -11.55 -0.75
CA ILE A 156 1.68 -11.99 -0.31
C ILE A 156 1.85 -13.24 0.58
N PRO A 157 1.15 -13.32 1.72
CA PRO A 157 1.16 -14.52 2.56
C PRO A 157 0.77 -15.80 1.81
N GLU A 158 1.34 -16.93 2.23
CA GLU A 158 1.04 -18.25 1.68
C GLU A 158 -0.44 -18.63 1.77
N GLU A 159 -1.15 -18.20 2.82
CA GLU A 159 -2.59 -18.40 2.99
C GLU A 159 -3.44 -17.76 1.86
N PHE A 160 -2.88 -16.75 1.18
CA PHE A 160 -3.47 -16.13 -0.01
C PHE A 160 -2.74 -16.55 -1.30
N ASN A 161 -2.06 -17.72 -1.28
CA ASN A 161 -1.34 -18.32 -2.39
C ASN A 161 -0.08 -17.55 -2.86
N GLY A 162 0.47 -16.66 -2.03
CA GLY A 162 1.72 -15.94 -2.31
C GLY A 162 2.99 -16.72 -1.98
N LEU A 163 4.11 -16.00 -1.85
CA LEU A 163 5.45 -16.53 -1.52
C LEU A 163 5.99 -16.06 -0.16
N SER A 164 5.28 -15.19 0.55
CA SER A 164 5.67 -14.67 1.88
C SER A 164 7.09 -14.10 1.96
N LEU A 165 7.62 -13.52 0.87
CA LEU A 165 8.98 -12.98 0.88
C LEU A 165 9.04 -11.74 1.79
N ASN A 166 10.01 -11.73 2.70
CA ASN A 166 10.36 -10.53 3.45
C ASN A 166 11.04 -9.48 2.54
N SER A 167 11.26 -8.28 3.05
CA SER A 167 11.81 -7.17 2.24
C SER A 167 13.16 -7.48 1.60
N GLN A 168 14.05 -8.21 2.27
CA GLN A 168 15.36 -8.54 1.72
C GLN A 168 15.24 -9.55 0.56
N LEU A 169 14.41 -10.58 0.74
CA LEU A 169 14.14 -11.58 -0.29
C LEU A 169 13.40 -10.97 -1.49
N SER A 170 12.45 -10.06 -1.24
CA SER A 170 11.75 -9.35 -2.33
C SER A 170 12.71 -8.47 -3.12
N VAL A 171 13.60 -7.70 -2.46
CA VAL A 171 14.64 -6.91 -3.14
C VAL A 171 15.52 -7.80 -4.01
N ARG A 172 16.00 -8.93 -3.49
CA ARG A 172 16.79 -9.89 -4.26
C ARG A 172 16.05 -10.43 -5.49
N MET A 173 14.73 -10.63 -5.42
CA MET A 173 13.91 -10.99 -6.58
C MET A 173 13.85 -9.85 -7.61
N PHE A 174 13.71 -8.60 -7.17
CA PHE A 174 13.67 -7.45 -8.05
C PHE A 174 15.02 -7.20 -8.76
N GLU A 175 16.15 -7.44 -8.09
CA GLU A 175 17.48 -7.43 -8.70
C GLU A 175 17.59 -8.39 -9.90
N GLU A 176 17.11 -9.63 -9.75
CA GLU A 176 17.11 -10.61 -10.84
C GLU A 176 16.16 -10.22 -11.98
N LEU A 177 15.03 -9.58 -11.66
CA LEU A 177 14.08 -9.08 -12.64
C LEU A 177 14.60 -7.86 -13.41
N ALA A 178 15.50 -7.07 -12.80
CA ALA A 178 15.98 -5.77 -13.31
C ALA A 178 16.57 -5.82 -14.72
N VAL A 179 16.93 -7.00 -15.22
CA VAL A 179 17.31 -7.19 -16.62
C VAL A 179 16.22 -6.73 -17.60
N SER A 180 14.93 -6.74 -17.20
CA SER A 180 13.79 -6.17 -17.93
C SER A 180 13.14 -5.03 -17.12
N PRO A 181 13.61 -3.77 -17.28
CA PRO A 181 13.12 -2.63 -16.51
C PRO A 181 11.60 -2.44 -16.58
N THR A 182 10.99 -2.77 -17.73
CA THR A 182 9.54 -2.69 -17.93
C THR A 182 8.80 -3.66 -17.01
N ILE A 183 9.17 -4.95 -17.01
CA ILE A 183 8.55 -5.97 -16.16
C ILE A 183 8.78 -5.66 -14.68
N THR A 184 10.02 -5.31 -14.31
CA THR A 184 10.38 -4.92 -12.95
C THR A 184 9.52 -3.77 -12.46
N THR A 185 9.36 -2.71 -13.26
CA THR A 185 8.58 -1.53 -12.86
C THR A 185 7.09 -1.85 -12.76
N GLN A 186 6.54 -2.71 -13.63
CA GLN A 186 5.15 -3.15 -13.51
C GLN A 186 4.91 -3.94 -12.22
N LEU A 187 5.78 -4.91 -11.92
CA LEU A 187 5.70 -5.72 -10.71
C LEU A 187 5.92 -4.88 -9.44
N LEU A 188 6.81 -3.90 -9.50
CA LEU A 188 7.07 -2.98 -8.39
C LEU A 188 5.85 -2.12 -8.08
N ALA A 189 5.20 -1.56 -9.10
CA ALA A 189 3.97 -0.79 -8.90
C ALA A 189 2.85 -1.64 -8.27
N HIS A 190 2.71 -2.89 -8.72
CA HIS A 190 1.76 -3.84 -8.16
C HIS A 190 2.09 -4.21 -6.71
N THR A 191 3.33 -4.61 -6.46
CA THR A 191 3.78 -5.19 -5.20
C THR A 191 3.90 -4.12 -4.11
N GLU A 192 4.60 -3.02 -4.38
CA GLU A 192 4.97 -2.06 -3.34
C GLU A 192 3.93 -0.97 -3.10
N TYR A 193 2.98 -0.77 -4.03
CA TYR A 193 1.82 0.07 -3.76
C TYR A 193 0.56 -0.76 -3.54
N GLY A 194 0.14 -1.54 -4.53
CA GLY A 194 -1.11 -2.30 -4.46
C GLY A 194 -1.12 -3.27 -3.28
N VAL A 195 -0.27 -4.29 -3.34
CA VAL A 195 -0.21 -5.36 -2.34
C VAL A 195 0.23 -4.83 -0.98
N ARG A 196 1.33 -4.05 -0.92
CA ARG A 196 1.85 -3.53 0.34
C ARG A 196 0.84 -2.65 1.08
N SER A 197 0.05 -1.84 0.38
CA SER A 197 -0.98 -1.02 1.02
C SER A 197 -2.05 -1.87 1.72
N LEU A 198 -2.46 -2.98 1.10
CA LEU A 198 -3.41 -3.93 1.68
C LEU A 198 -2.82 -4.67 2.88
N LEU A 199 -1.58 -5.14 2.78
CA LEU A 199 -0.93 -5.89 3.87
C LEU A 199 -0.70 -5.03 5.11
N VAL A 200 -0.35 -3.76 4.93
CA VAL A 200 0.01 -2.88 6.05
C VAL A 200 -1.20 -2.11 6.60
N TYR A 201 -2.13 -1.70 5.73
CA TYR A 201 -3.21 -0.76 6.07
C TYR A 201 -4.61 -1.27 5.70
N GLY A 202 -4.72 -2.39 5.00
CA GLY A 202 -6.01 -2.96 4.60
C GLY A 202 -6.67 -3.76 5.73
N THR A 203 -8.01 -3.76 5.73
CA THR A 203 -8.81 -4.58 6.65
C THR A 203 -8.72 -6.06 6.28
N ASP A 204 -9.07 -6.94 7.23
CA ASP A 204 -9.11 -8.39 6.97
C ASP A 204 -10.05 -8.75 5.80
N GLU A 205 -11.15 -8.02 5.64
CA GLU A 205 -12.10 -8.20 4.52
C GLU A 205 -11.46 -7.81 3.19
N GLN A 206 -10.76 -6.67 3.14
CA GLN A 206 -10.03 -6.25 1.96
C GLN A 206 -8.93 -7.26 1.60
N GLN A 207 -8.12 -7.69 2.58
CA GLN A 207 -7.05 -8.65 2.33
C GLN A 207 -7.59 -9.98 1.75
N ARG A 208 -8.67 -10.52 2.34
CA ARG A 208 -9.32 -11.75 1.85
C ARG A 208 -9.92 -11.62 0.46
N TYR A 209 -10.40 -10.43 0.09
CA TYR A 209 -10.98 -10.18 -1.22
C TYR A 209 -9.90 -9.98 -2.30
N TYR A 210 -8.89 -9.14 -2.03
CA TYR A 210 -7.93 -8.69 -3.03
C TYR A 210 -6.73 -9.64 -3.19
N LEU A 211 -6.12 -10.09 -2.09
CA LEU A 211 -4.81 -10.76 -2.13
C LEU A 211 -4.80 -12.10 -2.89
N PRO A 212 -5.83 -12.97 -2.81
CA PRO A 212 -5.85 -14.20 -3.59
C PRO A 212 -5.82 -13.97 -5.10
N GLU A 213 -6.57 -12.99 -5.60
CA GLU A 213 -6.59 -12.66 -7.04
C GLU A 213 -5.33 -11.92 -7.48
N MET A 214 -4.74 -11.11 -6.59
CA MET A 214 -3.46 -10.45 -6.84
C MET A 214 -2.31 -11.45 -6.91
N SER A 215 -2.27 -12.46 -6.04
CA SER A 215 -1.15 -13.41 -5.98
C SER A 215 -0.98 -14.24 -7.25
N ILE A 216 -2.08 -14.52 -7.93
CA ILE A 216 -2.11 -15.26 -9.20
C ILE A 216 -2.08 -14.36 -10.44
N GLY A 217 -2.04 -13.03 -10.26
CA GLY A 217 -2.01 -12.07 -11.36
C GLY A 217 -3.33 -11.92 -12.12
N ASN A 218 -4.46 -12.32 -11.53
CA ASN A 218 -5.80 -12.04 -12.10
C ASN A 218 -6.22 -10.59 -11.85
N MET A 219 -5.75 -10.02 -10.73
CA MET A 219 -6.03 -8.65 -10.35
C MET A 219 -4.74 -7.87 -10.19
N ILE A 220 -4.53 -6.87 -11.05
CA ILE A 220 -3.38 -5.98 -10.98
C ILE A 220 -3.79 -4.66 -10.36
N ALA A 221 -3.05 -4.25 -9.35
CA ALA A 221 -3.18 -2.94 -8.70
C ALA A 221 -2.07 -1.98 -9.12
N THR A 222 -2.35 -0.68 -9.03
CA THR A 222 -1.35 0.38 -9.21
C THR A 222 -1.70 1.64 -8.42
N ALA A 223 -0.72 2.51 -8.21
CA ALA A 223 -0.89 3.77 -7.51
C ALA A 223 -1.29 4.92 -8.44
N CYS A 224 -2.18 5.77 -7.93
CA CYS A 224 -2.75 6.93 -8.60
C CYS A 224 -2.47 8.17 -7.75
N ILE A 225 -1.26 8.73 -7.87
CA ILE A 225 -0.77 9.80 -7.00
C ILE A 225 -0.58 11.11 -7.77
N THR A 226 0.34 11.11 -8.74
CA THR A 226 0.80 12.29 -9.50
C THR A 226 -0.29 12.91 -10.36
N GLU A 227 -0.23 14.22 -10.51
CA GLU A 227 -1.15 15.03 -11.32
C GLU A 227 -0.40 16.10 -12.12
N ALA A 228 -1.07 16.75 -13.07
CA ALA A 228 -0.48 17.74 -13.98
C ALA A 228 0.30 18.84 -13.27
N LYS A 229 -0.21 19.32 -12.14
CA LYS A 229 0.37 20.41 -11.34
C LYS A 229 1.07 19.93 -10.07
N SER A 230 1.12 18.62 -9.84
CA SER A 230 1.57 18.03 -8.57
C SER A 230 2.34 16.73 -8.82
N GLY A 231 3.66 16.86 -8.96
CA GLY A 231 4.61 15.75 -8.97
C GLY A 231 5.32 15.61 -7.63
N SER A 232 6.39 16.40 -7.43
CA SER A 232 7.16 16.41 -6.18
C SER A 232 6.39 17.00 -5.00
N ASP A 233 5.52 17.99 -5.26
CA ASP A 233 4.65 18.60 -4.25
C ASP A 233 3.33 17.85 -4.12
N ILE A 234 3.40 16.64 -3.55
CA ILE A 234 2.25 15.74 -3.36
C ILE A 234 1.10 16.34 -2.52
N ARG A 235 1.33 17.46 -1.83
CA ARG A 235 0.33 18.16 -1.03
C ARG A 235 -0.59 19.03 -1.89
N ASN A 236 -0.15 19.43 -3.08
CA ASN A 236 -0.89 20.31 -3.96
C ASN A 236 -1.74 19.60 -5.03
N ILE A 237 -2.09 18.33 -4.79
CA ILE A 237 -3.02 17.60 -5.67
C ILE A 237 -4.41 18.28 -5.72
N GLU A 238 -5.09 18.17 -6.85
CA GLU A 238 -6.44 18.70 -7.11
C GLU A 238 -7.51 17.60 -7.02
N THR A 239 -7.16 16.31 -7.09
CA THR A 239 -8.13 15.21 -6.93
C THR A 239 -8.75 15.25 -5.53
N THR A 240 -10.07 15.17 -5.45
CA THR A 240 -10.83 15.24 -4.20
C THR A 240 -11.75 14.04 -4.01
N ALA A 241 -11.95 13.64 -2.75
CA ALA A 241 -13.04 12.79 -2.30
C ALA A 241 -13.98 13.62 -1.41
N THR A 242 -15.20 13.87 -1.85
CA THR A 242 -16.21 14.63 -1.08
C THR A 242 -17.27 13.67 -0.55
N VAL A 243 -17.68 13.84 0.71
CA VAL A 243 -18.77 13.04 1.30
C VAL A 243 -20.04 13.22 0.47
N SER A 244 -20.77 12.12 0.21
CA SER A 244 -22.05 12.13 -0.48
C SER A 244 -23.14 12.72 0.39
N ASP A 245 -24.03 13.52 -0.20
CA ASP A 245 -25.17 14.11 0.51
C ASP A 245 -26.20 13.06 0.99
N THR A 246 -26.21 11.87 0.38
CA THR A 246 -27.20 10.82 0.64
C THR A 246 -26.72 9.73 1.60
N ASP A 247 -25.41 9.56 1.75
CA ASP A 247 -24.81 8.51 2.59
C ASP A 247 -23.44 9.00 3.10
N PRO A 248 -23.29 9.21 4.42
CA PRO A 248 -22.06 9.72 5.01
C PRO A 248 -20.87 8.75 4.91
N SER A 249 -21.12 7.47 4.62
CA SER A 249 -20.06 6.48 4.40
C SER A 249 -19.58 6.43 2.94
N THR A 250 -20.27 7.12 2.03
CA THR A 250 -19.94 7.17 0.61
C THR A 250 -19.25 8.49 0.27
N TYR A 251 -18.18 8.41 -0.51
CA TYR A 251 -17.42 9.53 -1.04
C TYR A 251 -17.50 9.54 -2.57
N ILE A 252 -17.46 10.74 -3.13
CA ILE A 252 -17.46 11.00 -4.57
C ILE A 252 -16.06 11.50 -4.96
N ILE A 253 -15.35 10.72 -5.76
CA ILE A 253 -14.00 11.04 -6.23
C ILE A 253 -14.08 11.75 -7.57
N ASN A 254 -13.42 12.90 -7.64
CA ASN A 254 -13.26 13.71 -8.85
C ASN A 254 -11.80 14.13 -9.01
N GLY A 255 -11.21 13.91 -10.18
CA GLY A 255 -9.84 14.34 -10.47
C GLY A 255 -9.17 13.62 -11.63
N LYS A 256 -7.91 13.96 -11.88
CA LYS A 256 -7.10 13.41 -12.97
C LYS A 256 -5.72 13.03 -12.47
N LYS A 257 -5.37 11.76 -12.64
CA LYS A 257 -4.06 11.21 -12.32
C LYS A 257 -3.25 11.04 -13.58
N MET A 258 -1.96 11.33 -13.48
CA MET A 258 -1.04 11.31 -14.61
C MET A 258 0.11 10.34 -14.37
N TRP A 259 0.57 9.75 -15.47
CA TRP A 259 1.73 8.87 -15.49
C TRP A 259 1.50 7.65 -14.60
N VAL A 260 0.30 7.07 -14.71
CA VAL A 260 -0.10 5.90 -13.94
C VAL A 260 0.53 4.67 -14.57
N THR A 261 1.60 4.19 -13.94
CA THR A 261 2.23 2.89 -14.25
C THR A 261 1.18 1.79 -14.20
N ASN A 262 1.20 0.83 -15.13
CA ASN A 262 0.16 -0.21 -15.28
C ASN A 262 -1.25 0.32 -15.55
N GLY A 263 -1.48 1.62 -15.79
CA GLY A 263 -2.84 2.15 -15.90
C GLY A 263 -3.66 1.48 -17.02
N LEU A 264 -3.00 1.01 -18.08
CA LEU A 264 -3.66 0.23 -19.13
C LEU A 264 -4.19 -1.13 -18.63
N ASN A 265 -3.42 -1.82 -17.78
CA ASN A 265 -3.64 -3.22 -17.40
C ASN A 265 -4.25 -3.41 -16.00
N ALA A 266 -4.16 -2.39 -15.13
CA ALA A 266 -4.61 -2.48 -13.75
C ALA A 266 -6.14 -2.57 -13.65
N ASN A 267 -6.58 -3.43 -12.73
CA ASN A 267 -7.97 -3.64 -12.33
C ASN A 267 -8.35 -2.74 -11.16
N VAL A 268 -7.40 -2.40 -10.29
CA VAL A 268 -7.63 -1.62 -9.07
C VAL A 268 -6.63 -0.47 -8.98
N PHE A 269 -7.13 0.71 -8.65
CA PHE A 269 -6.34 1.92 -8.47
C PHE A 269 -6.30 2.31 -7.00
N LEU A 270 -5.10 2.44 -6.43
CA LEU A 270 -4.87 3.05 -5.13
C LEU A 270 -4.80 4.57 -5.32
N VAL A 271 -5.93 5.24 -5.16
CA VAL A 271 -6.12 6.66 -5.50
C VAL A 271 -5.82 7.54 -4.29
N TYR A 272 -4.81 8.40 -4.42
CA TYR A 272 -4.50 9.44 -3.45
C TYR A 272 -5.35 10.69 -3.71
N CYS A 273 -6.11 11.15 -2.73
CA CYS A 273 -7.00 12.31 -2.92
C CYS A 273 -7.11 13.17 -1.66
N LYS A 274 -7.51 14.43 -1.86
CA LYS A 274 -7.93 15.34 -0.80
C LYS A 274 -9.32 14.98 -0.31
N THR A 275 -9.43 14.50 0.90
CA THR A 275 -10.70 14.19 1.55
C THR A 275 -11.30 15.48 2.11
N LYS A 276 -12.46 15.87 1.60
CA LYS A 276 -13.21 17.05 2.03
C LYS A 276 -14.36 16.58 2.91
N GLU A 277 -14.12 16.49 4.21
CA GLU A 277 -15.17 16.22 5.18
C GLU A 277 -15.77 17.52 5.72
N ARG A 278 -16.95 17.41 6.33
CA ARG A 278 -17.63 18.55 6.95
C ARG A 278 -16.93 19.05 8.22
N HIS A 279 -16.08 18.22 8.84
CA HIS A 279 -15.48 18.45 10.16
C HIS A 279 -14.01 17.98 10.23
N THR A 280 -13.20 18.20 9.20
CA THR A 280 -11.76 17.99 9.37
C THR A 280 -11.19 19.02 10.34
N SER A 281 -10.27 18.58 11.21
CA SER A 281 -9.37 19.44 11.97
C SER A 281 -8.68 20.44 11.03
N ASP A 282 -8.20 21.58 11.56
CA ASP A 282 -7.40 22.54 10.77
C ASP A 282 -6.05 21.95 10.32
N ASP A 283 -5.68 20.75 10.81
CA ASP A 283 -4.46 20.07 10.43
C ASP A 283 -4.46 19.79 8.93
N TYR A 284 -3.31 20.02 8.32
CA TYR A 284 -3.11 19.84 6.89
C TYR A 284 -2.93 18.37 6.54
N ASP A 285 -2.35 17.58 7.46
CA ASP A 285 -2.05 16.18 7.19
C ASP A 285 -3.33 15.32 7.18
N ASP A 286 -4.35 15.69 7.97
CA ASP A 286 -5.66 15.01 8.06
C ASP A 286 -6.56 15.17 6.81
N ARG A 287 -6.07 15.83 5.76
CA ARG A 287 -6.86 16.16 4.55
C ARG A 287 -6.68 15.14 3.42
N PHE A 288 -5.85 14.12 3.58
CA PHE A 288 -5.54 13.21 2.49
C PHE A 288 -5.89 11.77 2.84
N SER A 289 -6.38 11.01 1.87
CA SER A 289 -6.70 9.60 2.06
C SER A 289 -6.43 8.80 0.80
N PHE A 290 -6.41 7.49 0.97
CA PHE A 290 -6.32 6.53 -0.11
C PHE A 290 -7.60 5.73 -0.23
N PHE A 291 -8.09 5.60 -1.46
CA PHE A 291 -9.19 4.71 -1.79
C PHE A 291 -8.77 3.70 -2.86
N LEU A 292 -9.20 2.46 -2.71
CA LEU A 292 -9.19 1.46 -3.78
C LEU A 292 -10.38 1.70 -4.69
N VAL A 293 -10.10 2.04 -5.95
CA VAL A 293 -11.11 2.28 -6.99
C VAL A 293 -10.98 1.20 -8.05
N HIS A 294 -12.05 0.44 -8.30
CA HIS A 294 -12.05 -0.56 -9.37
C HIS A 294 -12.16 0.10 -10.74
N ARG A 295 -11.51 -0.52 -11.73
CA ARG A 295 -11.45 -0.04 -13.11
C ARG A 295 -12.82 0.10 -13.77
N ASP A 296 -13.73 -0.81 -13.46
CA ASP A 296 -15.06 -0.91 -14.04
C ASP A 296 -16.10 -0.05 -13.32
N MET A 297 -15.70 0.68 -12.27
CA MET A 297 -16.60 1.61 -11.60
C MET A 297 -17.05 2.73 -12.53
N PRO A 298 -18.34 3.09 -12.53
CA PRO A 298 -18.84 4.22 -13.29
C PRO A 298 -18.08 5.50 -12.98
N GLY A 299 -17.67 6.21 -14.03
CA GLY A 299 -16.91 7.47 -13.91
C GLY A 299 -15.40 7.31 -14.01
N VAL A 300 -14.86 6.08 -14.04
CA VAL A 300 -13.44 5.83 -14.30
C VAL A 300 -13.19 5.81 -15.81
N THR A 301 -12.28 6.66 -16.29
CA THR A 301 -11.88 6.71 -17.69
C THR A 301 -10.36 6.65 -17.81
N ILE A 302 -9.86 5.84 -18.75
CA ILE A 302 -8.44 5.57 -18.91
C ILE A 302 -8.02 6.06 -20.29
N SER A 303 -7.00 6.90 -20.34
CA SER A 303 -6.50 7.41 -21.61
C SER A 303 -5.81 6.30 -22.41
N PRO A 304 -5.64 6.50 -23.73
CA PRO A 304 -4.66 5.73 -24.48
C PRO A 304 -3.27 5.79 -23.83
N PRO A 305 -2.43 4.75 -24.03
CA PRO A 305 -1.05 4.73 -23.53
C PRO A 305 -0.23 5.92 -24.00
N ILE A 306 0.62 6.42 -23.10
CA ILE A 306 1.53 7.53 -23.34
C ILE A 306 2.80 7.00 -24.01
N SER A 307 3.20 7.62 -25.11
CA SER A 307 4.50 7.30 -25.74
C SER A 307 5.64 7.87 -24.88
N THR A 308 6.57 7.01 -24.50
CA THR A 308 7.75 7.34 -23.70
C THR A 308 9.04 7.02 -24.46
N LEU A 309 10.17 7.58 -23.99
CA LEU A 309 11.50 7.28 -24.54
C LEU A 309 11.90 5.81 -24.32
N GLY A 310 11.53 5.23 -23.17
CA GLY A 310 11.72 3.83 -22.81
C GLY A 310 10.64 3.40 -21.80
N LEU A 311 10.69 2.15 -21.35
CA LEU A 311 9.61 1.51 -20.58
C LEU A 311 8.29 1.48 -21.37
N ARG A 312 8.38 1.29 -22.68
CA ARG A 312 7.23 1.49 -23.58
C ARG A 312 6.15 0.43 -23.37
N GLY A 313 6.53 -0.76 -22.89
CA GLY A 313 5.60 -1.83 -22.53
C GLY A 313 4.90 -1.67 -21.17
N LEU A 314 5.15 -0.56 -20.45
CA LEU A 314 4.65 -0.35 -19.09
C LEU A 314 3.12 -0.16 -19.02
N GLY A 315 2.49 0.24 -20.12
CA GLY A 315 1.06 0.60 -20.13
C GLY A 315 0.79 1.88 -19.34
N LEU A 316 1.68 2.87 -19.46
CA LEU A 316 1.58 4.16 -18.79
C LEU A 316 0.41 4.97 -19.35
N THR A 317 -0.54 5.40 -18.50
CA THR A 317 -1.71 6.17 -18.95
C THR A 317 -2.01 7.36 -18.03
N HIS A 318 -2.99 8.17 -18.41
CA HIS A 318 -3.73 9.05 -17.52
C HIS A 318 -5.03 8.37 -17.10
N ILE A 319 -5.50 8.68 -15.90
CA ILE A 319 -6.76 8.17 -15.38
C ILE A 319 -7.60 9.35 -14.88
N GLU A 320 -8.81 9.45 -15.39
CA GLU A 320 -9.81 10.43 -14.98
C GLU A 320 -10.86 9.73 -14.12
N PHE A 321 -11.17 10.37 -12.98
CA PHE A 321 -12.24 9.99 -12.08
C PHE A 321 -13.28 11.10 -12.15
N LYS A 322 -14.49 10.77 -12.62
CA LYS A 322 -15.62 11.69 -12.71
C LYS A 322 -16.81 11.13 -11.94
N ASP A 323 -17.10 11.74 -10.80
CA ASP A 323 -18.20 11.35 -9.91
C ASP A 323 -18.18 9.88 -9.48
N VAL A 324 -16.98 9.34 -9.27
CA VAL A 324 -16.79 7.93 -8.89
C VAL A 324 -17.19 7.73 -7.44
N LYS A 325 -18.19 6.88 -7.19
CA LYS A 325 -18.71 6.61 -5.85
C LYS A 325 -17.94 5.48 -5.20
N VAL A 326 -17.34 5.74 -4.04
CA VAL A 326 -16.67 4.75 -3.21
C VAL A 326 -17.24 4.75 -1.80
N ASN A 327 -17.49 3.58 -1.25
CA ASN A 327 -17.88 3.43 0.15
C ASN A 327 -16.63 3.25 1.03
N ALA A 328 -16.45 4.06 2.07
CA ALA A 328 -15.28 4.03 2.93
C ALA A 328 -15.10 2.70 3.67
N VAL A 329 -16.18 1.96 3.97
CA VAL A 329 -16.10 0.65 4.64
C VAL A 329 -15.30 -0.36 3.80
N HIS A 330 -15.48 -0.33 2.47
CA HIS A 330 -14.89 -1.31 1.57
C HIS A 330 -13.67 -0.79 0.79
N HIS A 331 -13.59 0.53 0.56
CA HIS A 331 -12.62 1.11 -0.37
C HIS A 331 -11.53 1.93 0.33
N LEU A 332 -11.75 2.45 1.53
CA LEU A 332 -10.73 3.24 2.23
C LEU A 332 -9.57 2.33 2.64
N ILE A 333 -8.34 2.78 2.43
CA ILE A 333 -7.12 2.15 2.97
C ILE A 333 -6.64 2.93 4.18
N GLY A 334 -6.42 2.23 5.30
CA GLY A 334 -6.12 2.86 6.58
C GLY A 334 -7.30 3.69 7.10
N GLN A 335 -7.01 4.82 7.75
CA GLN A 335 -8.02 5.74 8.24
C GLN A 335 -8.09 7.02 7.39
N LEU A 336 -9.22 7.73 7.50
CA LEU A 336 -9.38 9.06 6.91
C LEU A 336 -8.31 9.99 7.48
N GLY A 337 -7.74 10.83 6.62
CA GLY A 337 -6.62 11.70 6.97
C GLY A 337 -5.23 11.06 7.03
N GLU A 338 -5.09 9.73 7.05
CA GLU A 338 -3.77 9.09 7.14
C GLU A 338 -3.00 9.02 5.82
N GLY A 339 -3.57 9.52 4.73
CA GLY A 339 -3.05 9.31 3.38
C GLY A 339 -1.61 9.80 3.20
N LEU A 340 -1.22 10.92 3.82
CA LEU A 340 0.16 11.41 3.69
C LEU A 340 1.17 10.51 4.41
N ASN A 341 0.82 9.97 5.59
CA ASN A 341 1.66 9.05 6.33
C ASN A 341 1.81 7.71 5.59
N ILE A 342 0.69 7.16 5.11
CA ILE A 342 0.66 5.96 4.27
C ILE A 342 1.57 6.15 3.05
N LEU A 343 1.44 7.27 2.34
CA LEU A 343 2.26 7.56 1.16
C LEU A 343 3.76 7.62 1.47
N ARG A 344 4.14 8.28 2.57
CA ARG A 344 5.55 8.36 3.00
C ARG A 344 6.13 6.97 3.29
N ASN A 345 5.38 6.11 3.98
CA ASN A 345 5.80 4.76 4.32
C ASN A 345 5.91 3.88 3.07
N LEU A 346 4.90 3.88 2.19
CA LEU A 346 4.94 3.15 0.92
C LEU A 346 6.12 3.60 0.05
N HIS A 347 6.36 4.92 -0.07
CA HIS A 347 7.55 5.43 -0.76
C HIS A 347 8.87 4.99 -0.11
N GLY A 348 8.90 4.74 1.21
CA GLY A 348 10.05 4.15 1.89
C GLY A 348 10.37 2.75 1.34
N TYR A 349 9.38 1.85 1.33
CA TYR A 349 9.52 0.51 0.77
C TYR A 349 9.91 0.54 -0.71
N VAL A 350 9.20 1.34 -1.52
CA VAL A 350 9.47 1.50 -2.96
C VAL A 350 10.91 1.94 -3.20
N ARG A 351 11.44 2.90 -2.44
CA ARG A 351 12.83 3.37 -2.60
C ARG A 351 13.84 2.28 -2.28
N THR A 352 13.61 1.51 -1.22
CA THR A 352 14.48 0.36 -0.88
C THR A 352 14.48 -0.64 -2.03
N THR A 353 13.30 -1.03 -2.53
CA THR A 353 13.16 -2.02 -3.61
C THR A 353 13.69 -1.52 -4.96
N LEU A 354 13.61 -0.22 -5.25
CA LEU A 354 14.21 0.37 -6.46
C LEU A 354 15.73 0.50 -6.39
N SER A 355 16.31 0.53 -5.19
CA SER A 355 17.74 0.78 -4.98
C SER A 355 18.60 -0.47 -4.97
N GLY A 356 18.01 -1.62 -4.62
CA GLY A 356 18.64 -2.93 -4.86
C GLY A 356 18.40 -3.31 -6.31
#